data_AF-A0A2K9LW99-F1
#
_entry.id   AF-A0A2K9LW99-F1
#
_cell.length_a   1.000
_cell.length_b   1.000
_cell.length_c   1.000
_cell.angle_alpha   90.00
_cell.angle_beta   90.00
_cell.angle_gamma   90.00
#
_symmetry.space_group_name_H-M   'P 1'
#
loop_
_entity.id
_entity.type
_entity.pdbx_description
1 polymer ?
#
loop_
_entity_poly.entity_id
_entity_poly.type
_entity_poly.pdbx_seq_one_letter_code
_entity_poly.pdbx_strand_id
1 'polypeptide(L)'
;MFEKYAKMSKNELEKELLRIEDSYKELLNEEKKIDRKIKRNLWLWFIFPFFGLFIYGIHLKKRRESDKNYYTIKAKKKDLIYVELEIQFLKSKIEKM
;
A
#
# COMPACT_ATOMS: atom_id res chain seq x y z
N MET A 1 -16.04 -11.82 7.30
CA MET A 1 -14.86 -10.97 7.57
C MET A 1 -15.16 -9.94 8.66
N PHE A 2 -16.20 -9.12 8.51
CA PHE A 2 -16.55 -8.07 9.50
C PHE A 2 -17.40 -8.54 10.70
N GLU A 3 -17.85 -9.79 10.70
CA GLU A 3 -18.66 -10.37 11.78
C GLU A 3 -17.94 -10.36 13.14
N LYS A 4 -16.59 -10.41 13.17
CA LYS A 4 -15.83 -10.33 14.42
C LYS A 4 -16.07 -9.00 15.16
N TYR A 5 -16.39 -7.94 14.42
CA TYR A 5 -16.66 -6.62 14.97
C TYR A 5 -18.07 -6.48 15.49
N ALA A 6 -19.00 -7.39 15.14
CA ALA A 6 -20.41 -7.29 15.48
C ALA A 6 -20.64 -7.23 17.00
N LYS A 7 -19.85 -7.99 17.76
CA LYS A 7 -19.99 -8.18 19.22
C LYS A 7 -19.05 -7.32 20.08
N MET A 8 -18.19 -6.51 19.47
CA MET A 8 -17.22 -5.69 20.18
C MET A 8 -17.86 -4.40 20.72
N SER A 9 -17.45 -4.00 21.92
CA SER A 9 -17.77 -2.70 22.53
C SER A 9 -17.05 -1.55 21.82
N LYS A 10 -17.53 -0.31 22.01
CA LYS A 10 -16.94 0.89 21.38
C LYS A 10 -15.44 1.04 21.66
N ASN A 11 -15.03 0.81 22.92
CA ASN A 11 -13.62 0.87 23.32
C ASN A 11 -12.75 -0.23 22.68
N GLU A 12 -13.32 -1.42 22.43
CA GLU A 12 -12.62 -2.50 21.73
C GLU A 12 -12.47 -2.21 20.25
N LEU A 13 -13.51 -1.62 19.63
CA LEU A 13 -13.47 -1.18 18.23
C LEU A 13 -12.41 -0.09 18.02
N GLU A 14 -12.28 0.87 18.94
CA GLU A 14 -11.26 1.93 18.87
C GLU A 14 -9.83 1.38 19.02
N LYS A 15 -9.60 0.44 19.94
CA LYS A 15 -8.28 -0.21 20.09
C LYS A 15 -7.90 -1.01 18.85
N GLU A 16 -8.86 -1.73 18.28
CA GLU A 16 -8.64 -2.54 17.09
C GLU A 16 -8.46 -1.65 15.85
N LEU A 17 -9.17 -0.52 15.76
CA LEU A 17 -8.96 0.52 14.75
C LEU A 17 -7.52 1.06 14.80
N LEU A 18 -7.03 1.43 15.98
CA LEU A 18 -5.64 1.88 16.17
C LEU A 18 -4.62 0.84 15.69
N ARG A 19 -4.83 -0.43 16.06
CA ARG A 19 -3.95 -1.53 15.65
C ARG A 19 -3.92 -1.71 14.13
N ILE A 20 -5.09 -1.60 13.49
CA ILE A 20 -5.24 -1.74 12.04
C ILE A 20 -4.64 -0.53 11.31
N GLU A 21 -4.81 0.68 11.84
CA GLU A 21 -4.19 1.90 11.30
C GLU A 21 -2.65 1.87 11.39
N ASP A 22 -2.09 1.33 12.48
CA ASP A 22 -0.64 1.16 12.58
C ASP A 22 -0.12 0.08 11.62
N SER A 23 -0.85 -1.03 11.47
CA SER A 23 -0.55 -2.06 10.47
C SER A 23 -0.60 -1.49 9.03
N TYR A 24 -1.55 -0.60 8.76
CA TYR A 24 -1.66 0.12 7.50
C TYR A 24 -0.45 1.02 7.24
N LYS A 25 0.01 1.79 8.25
CA LYS A 25 1.22 2.62 8.13
C LYS A 25 2.46 1.78 7.83
N GLU A 26 2.61 0.62 8.44
CA GLU A 26 3.72 -0.29 8.18
C GLU A 26 3.71 -0.78 6.73
N LEU A 27 2.57 -1.27 6.24
CA LEU A 27 2.39 -1.71 4.85
C LEU A 27 2.72 -0.59 3.86
N LEU A 28 2.30 0.64 4.15
CA LEU A 28 2.55 1.81 3.32
C LEU A 28 4.04 2.20 3.29
N ASN A 29 4.73 2.05 4.43
CA ASN A 29 6.18 2.23 4.50
C ASN A 29 6.94 1.14 3.72
N GLU A 30 6.46 -0.09 3.73
CA GLU A 30 7.03 -1.17 2.92
C GLU A 30 6.82 -0.96 1.42
N GLU A 31 5.64 -0.49 0.99
CA GLU A 31 5.39 -0.11 -0.40
C GLU A 31 6.36 0.99 -0.85
N LYS A 32 6.54 2.03 -0.03
CA LYS A 32 7.51 3.11 -0.29
C LYS A 32 8.95 2.58 -0.40
N LYS A 33 9.36 1.62 0.44
CA LYS A 33 10.69 0.99 0.36
C LYS A 33 10.86 0.23 -0.96
N ILE A 34 9.85 -0.52 -1.38
CA ILE A 34 9.87 -1.26 -2.66
C ILE A 34 9.94 -0.28 -3.84
N ASP A 35 9.12 0.77 -3.85
CA ASP A 35 9.11 1.76 -4.93
C ASP A 35 10.44 2.55 -4.99
N ARG A 36 11.02 2.92 -3.83
CA ARG A 36 12.38 3.48 -3.75
C ARG A 36 13.44 2.52 -4.31
N LYS A 37 13.36 1.22 -4.01
CA LYS A 37 14.28 0.20 -4.53
C LYS A 37 14.17 0.07 -6.05
N ILE A 38 12.95 0.12 -6.58
CA ILE A 38 12.69 0.06 -8.03
C ILE A 38 13.26 1.30 -8.73
N LYS A 39 13.01 2.49 -8.15
CA LYS A 39 13.48 3.80 -8.65
C LYS A 39 14.98 4.04 -8.43
N ARG A 40 15.65 3.27 -7.57
CA ARG A 40 17.08 3.40 -7.31
C ARG A 40 17.85 3.20 -8.62
N ASN A 41 18.75 4.14 -8.91
CA ASN A 41 19.57 4.22 -10.12
C ASN A 41 18.83 4.63 -11.41
N LEU A 42 17.51 4.86 -11.38
CA LEU A 42 16.79 5.42 -12.53
C LEU A 42 16.87 6.95 -12.59
N TRP A 43 17.27 7.63 -11.51
CA TRP A 43 17.43 9.09 -11.51
C TRP A 43 18.54 9.57 -12.46
N LEU A 44 19.55 8.74 -12.71
CA LEU A 44 20.62 9.02 -13.69
C LEU A 44 20.08 9.19 -15.12
N TRP A 45 18.92 8.62 -15.44
CA TRP A 45 18.27 8.77 -16.75
C TRP A 45 17.58 10.12 -16.95
N PHE A 46 17.38 10.92 -15.89
CA PHE A 46 16.86 12.29 -16.00
C PHE A 46 17.89 13.29 -16.55
N ILE A 47 19.17 12.93 -16.60
CA ILE A 47 20.25 13.80 -17.11
C ILE A 47 20.27 13.81 -18.66
N PHE A 48 19.65 12.82 -19.32
CA PHE A 48 19.56 12.77 -20.77
C PHE A 48 18.29 13.50 -21.28
N PRO A 49 18.40 14.42 -22.26
CA PRO A 49 17.24 15.09 -22.86
C PRO A 49 16.28 14.05 -23.50
N PHE A 50 14.99 14.38 -23.61
CA PHE A 50 13.81 13.63 -24.14
C PHE A 50 13.90 12.09 -24.32
N PHE A 51 14.93 11.55 -24.97
CA PHE A 51 15.29 10.13 -25.01
C PHE A 51 15.49 9.48 -23.63
N GLY A 52 16.03 10.22 -22.65
CA GLY A 52 16.21 9.73 -21.27
C GLY A 52 14.88 9.36 -20.59
N LEU A 53 13.84 10.17 -20.80
CA LEU A 53 12.49 9.94 -20.27
C LEU A 53 11.82 8.71 -20.88
N PHE A 54 12.03 8.47 -22.18
CA PHE A 54 11.44 7.32 -22.86
C PHE A 54 12.06 6.00 -22.37
N ILE A 55 13.39 5.96 -22.26
CA ILE A 55 14.10 4.78 -21.75
C ILE A 55 13.79 4.56 -20.26
N TYR A 56 13.65 5.63 -19.47
CA TYR A 56 13.18 5.58 -18.09
C TYR A 56 11.80 4.91 -17.98
N GLY A 57 10.83 5.34 -18.79
CA GLY A 57 9.48 4.77 -18.78
C GLY A 57 9.45 3.27 -19.09
N ILE A 58 10.19 2.84 -20.12
CA ILE A 58 10.29 1.44 -20.52
C ILE A 58 11.00 0.60 -19.46
N HIS A 59 12.13 1.07 -18.91
CA HIS A 59 12.86 0.35 -17.87
C HIS A 59 12.04 0.23 -16.58
N LEU A 60 11.33 1.30 -16.20
CA LEU A 60 10.51 1.31 -15.01
C LEU A 60 9.30 0.38 -15.16
N LYS A 61 8.68 0.34 -16.34
CA LYS A 61 7.62 -0.63 -16.67
C LYS A 61 8.16 -2.06 -16.61
N LYS A 62 9.29 -2.34 -17.26
CA LYS A 62 9.92 -3.68 -17.26
C LYS A 62 10.36 -4.15 -15.87
N ARG A 63 10.85 -3.25 -15.00
CA ARG A 63 11.19 -3.57 -13.60
C ARG A 63 9.97 -3.79 -12.72
N ARG A 64 8.86 -3.10 -13.00
CA ARG A 64 7.57 -3.32 -12.34
C ARG A 64 6.92 -4.64 -12.77
N GLU A 65 7.09 -5.02 -14.04
CA GLU A 65 6.58 -6.25 -14.63
C GLU A 65 7.50 -7.47 -14.41
N SER A 66 8.74 -7.28 -13.94
CA SER A 66 9.58 -8.41 -13.57
C SER A 66 8.89 -9.20 -12.46
N ASP A 67 8.63 -10.48 -12.72
CA ASP A 67 7.75 -11.38 -11.97
C ASP A 67 7.78 -11.16 -10.45
N LYS A 68 8.96 -11.17 -9.84
CA LYS A 68 9.12 -11.05 -8.37
C LYS A 68 8.61 -9.72 -7.80
N ASN A 69 8.81 -8.60 -8.50
CA ASN A 69 8.35 -7.29 -8.02
C ASN A 69 6.86 -7.08 -8.30
N TYR A 70 6.38 -7.55 -9.45
CA TYR A 70 4.98 -7.42 -9.85
C TYR A 70 4.04 -8.10 -8.87
N TYR A 71 4.28 -9.38 -8.57
CA TYR A 71 3.44 -10.14 -7.63
C TYR A 71 3.51 -9.58 -6.21
N THR A 72 4.69 -9.13 -5.77
CA THR A 72 4.85 -8.51 -4.44
C THR A 72 4.06 -7.21 -4.32
N ILE A 73 4.13 -6.33 -5.32
CA ILE A 73 3.37 -5.06 -5.31
C ILE A 73 1.87 -5.33 -5.41
N LYS A 74 1.46 -6.25 -6.28
CA LYS A 74 0.05 -6.58 -6.49
C LYS A 74 -0.58 -7.20 -5.23
N ALA A 75 0.13 -8.09 -4.55
CA ALA A 75 -0.30 -8.66 -3.28
C ALA A 75 -0.43 -7.57 -2.21
N LYS A 76 0.60 -6.73 -2.02
CA LYS A 76 0.56 -5.65 -1.02
C LYS A 76 -0.51 -4.60 -1.30
N LYS A 77 -0.81 -4.29 -2.56
CA LYS A 77 -1.92 -3.40 -2.91
C LYS A 77 -3.27 -4.00 -2.58
N LYS A 78 -3.46 -5.30 -2.81
CA LYS A 78 -4.67 -5.99 -2.40
C LYS A 78 -4.82 -5.90 -0.88
N ASP A 79 -3.77 -6.19 -0.13
CA ASP A 79 -3.79 -6.13 1.34
C ASP A 79 -4.09 -4.71 1.85
N LEU A 80 -3.50 -3.67 1.26
CA LEU A 80 -3.83 -2.27 1.56
C LEU A 80 -5.31 -1.94 1.36
N ILE A 81 -5.91 -2.37 0.25
CA ILE A 81 -7.33 -2.13 -0.03
C ILE A 81 -8.21 -2.84 1.01
N TYR A 82 -7.88 -4.07 1.40
CA TYR A 82 -8.64 -4.79 2.43
C TYR A 82 -8.57 -4.08 3.78
N VAL A 83 -7.37 -3.66 4.19
CA VAL A 83 -7.15 -2.94 5.44
C VAL A 83 -7.87 -1.59 5.43
N GLU A 84 -7.87 -0.89 4.29
CA GLU A 84 -8.56 0.40 4.15
C GLU A 84 -10.09 0.25 4.24
N LEU A 85 -10.66 -0.76 3.59
CA LEU A 85 -12.08 -1.10 3.73
C LEU A 85 -12.44 -1.44 5.18
N GLU A 86 -11.54 -2.13 5.88
CA GLU A 86 -11.74 -2.50 7.29
C GLU A 86 -11.71 -1.29 8.23
N ILE A 87 -10.79 -0.34 7.99
CA ILE A 87 -10.76 0.95 8.68
C ILE A 87 -12.06 1.73 8.43
N GLN A 88 -12.50 1.83 7.18
CA GLN A 88 -13.74 2.57 6.84
C GLN A 88 -14.97 1.93 7.50
N PHE A 89 -15.05 0.61 7.50
CA PHE A 89 -16.13 -0.12 8.17
C PHE A 89 -16.15 0.16 9.67
N LEU A 90 -14.99 0.08 10.34
CA LEU A 90 -14.86 0.35 11.77
C LEU A 90 -15.22 1.79 12.12
N LYS A 91 -14.72 2.77 11.35
CA LYS A 91 -15.06 4.19 11.54
C LYS A 91 -16.56 4.43 11.40
N SER A 92 -17.19 3.91 10.35
CA SER A 92 -18.63 4.05 10.14
C SER A 92 -19.44 3.38 11.25
N LYS A 93 -18.97 2.26 11.79
CA LYS A 93 -19.64 1.57 12.90
C LYS A 93 -19.53 2.36 14.21
N ILE A 94 -18.37 2.90 14.53
CA ILE A 94 -18.15 3.74 15.73
C ILE A 94 -19.00 5.01 15.66
N GLU A 95 -19.13 5.62 14.48
CA GLU A 95 -19.94 6.83 14.27
C GLU A 95 -21.45 6.57 14.43
N LYS A 96 -21.92 5.35 14.12
CA LYS A 96 -23.32 4.94 14.25
C LYS A 96 -23.70 4.40 15.65
N MET A 97 -22.73 4.25 16.56
CA MET A 97 -22.91 3.76 17.94
C MET A 97 -22.81 4.90 18.96
#